data_AF-A0A4Q7V4X6-F1
#
_entry.id   AF-A0A4Q7V4X6-F1
#
_cell.length_a   1.000
_cell.length_b   1.000
_cell.length_c   1.000
_cell.angle_alpha   90.00
_cell.angle_beta   90.00
_cell.angle_gamma   90.00
#
_symmetry.space_group_name_H-M   'P 1'
#
loop_
_entity.id
_entity.type
_entity.pdbx_description
1 polymer ?
#
loop_
_entity_poly.entity_id
_entity_poly.type
_entity_poly.pdbx_seq_one_letter_code
_entity_poly.pdbx_strand_id
1 'polypeptide(L)'
;MSTKADNRLAEFLRRVVAGGNDAAPVDVIFGSDTENEVQRSAARNFASSVRDMGYVEPAGGTGDDLQRVRVTAQGREWLGEYDAREPTLHPRFSS
;
A
#
# COMPACT_ATOMS: atom_id res chain seq x y z
N MET A 1 -11.42 7.76 8.83
CA MET A 1 -9.97 7.93 8.58
C MET A 1 -9.74 9.34 8.04
N SER A 2 -8.55 9.91 8.22
CA SER A 2 -8.25 11.25 7.68
C SER A 2 -7.78 11.10 6.23
N THR A 3 -8.16 11.99 5.32
CA THR A 3 -7.82 11.93 3.88
C THR A 3 -6.32 11.71 3.64
N LYS A 4 -5.46 12.27 4.50
CA LYS A 4 -4.00 12.05 4.41
C LYS A 4 -3.58 10.59 4.64
N ALA A 5 -4.26 9.89 5.53
CA ALA A 5 -4.00 8.47 5.81
C ALA A 5 -4.47 7.60 4.64
N ASP A 6 -5.62 7.92 4.06
CA ASP A 6 -6.16 7.21 2.89
C ASP A 6 -5.26 7.40 1.66
N ASN A 7 -4.77 8.62 1.41
CA ASN A 7 -3.80 8.89 0.32
C ASN A 7 -2.51 8.08 0.49
N ARG A 8 -1.97 8.01 1.71
CA ARG A 8 -0.76 7.24 2.01
C ARG A 8 -0.98 5.74 1.82
N LEU A 9 -2.15 5.23 2.22
CA LEU A 9 -2.55 3.85 1.99
C LEU A 9 -2.66 3.54 0.49
N ALA A 10 -3.34 4.42 -0.27
CA ALA A 10 -3.47 4.26 -1.72
C ALA A 10 -2.10 4.25 -2.42
N GLU A 11 -1.21 5.19 -2.10
CA GLU A 11 0.16 5.20 -2.62
C GLU A 11 0.94 3.93 -2.27
N PHE A 12 0.81 3.44 -1.03
CA PHE A 12 1.45 2.20 -0.60
C PHE A 12 0.97 1.01 -1.43
N LEU A 13 -0.35 0.83 -1.58
CA LEU A 13 -0.92 -0.26 -2.36
C LEU A 13 -0.52 -0.18 -3.84
N ARG A 14 -0.57 1.01 -4.46
CA ARG A 14 -0.14 1.22 -5.85
C ARG A 14 1.32 0.80 -6.06
N ARG A 15 2.21 1.18 -5.14
CA ARG A 15 3.65 0.83 -5.23
C ARG A 15 3.90 -0.66 -5.03
N VAL A 16 3.17 -1.34 -4.14
CA VAL A 16 3.27 -2.80 -3.97
C VAL A 16 2.80 -3.52 -5.24
N VAL A 17 1.70 -3.06 -5.85
CA VAL A 17 1.22 -3.61 -7.13
C VAL A 17 2.22 -3.37 -8.26
N ALA A 18 2.78 -2.16 -8.36
CA ALA A 18 3.81 -1.81 -9.35
C ALA A 18 5.10 -2.63 -9.17
N GLY A 19 5.45 -2.97 -7.93
CA GLY A 19 6.55 -3.89 -7.58
C GLY A 19 6.24 -5.37 -7.81
N GLY A 20 5.19 -5.70 -8.56
CA GLY A 20 4.87 -7.09 -8.90
C GLY A 20 4.24 -7.90 -7.77
N ASN A 21 3.73 -7.25 -6.71
CA ASN A 21 3.25 -7.89 -5.48
C ASN A 21 4.35 -8.67 -4.72
N ASP A 22 5.60 -8.23 -4.83
CA ASP A 22 6.72 -8.76 -4.05
C ASP A 22 7.64 -7.63 -3.59
N ALA A 23 7.08 -6.72 -2.79
CA ALA A 23 7.75 -5.48 -2.41
C ALA A 23 8.01 -5.43 -0.90
N ALA A 24 9.17 -4.91 -0.49
CA ALA A 24 9.44 -4.65 0.91
C ALA A 24 8.74 -3.37 1.37
N PRO A 25 8.02 -3.37 2.50
CA PRO A 25 7.32 -2.17 2.97
C PRO A 25 8.22 -0.95 3.14
N VAL A 26 9.48 -1.16 3.55
CA VAL A 26 10.45 -0.07 3.73
C VAL A 26 10.82 0.59 2.41
N ASP A 27 11.05 -0.20 1.36
CA ASP A 27 11.38 0.30 0.03
C ASP A 27 10.19 1.07 -0.57
N VAL A 28 8.98 0.60 -0.29
CA VAL A 28 7.74 1.25 -0.74
C VAL A 28 7.54 2.61 -0.06
N ILE A 29 7.79 2.70 1.25
CA ILE A 29 7.47 3.89 2.06
C ILE A 29 8.59 4.92 2.04
N PHE A 30 9.85 4.47 2.15
CA PHE A 30 11.03 5.32 2.32
C PHE A 30 12.00 5.28 1.14
N GLY A 31 11.84 4.33 0.21
CA GLY A 31 12.72 4.14 -0.93
C GLY A 31 13.82 3.10 -0.68
N SER A 32 14.37 2.55 -1.76
CA SER A 32 15.32 1.42 -1.76
C SER A 32 16.69 1.70 -1.13
N ASP A 33 17.00 2.96 -0.83
CA ASP A 33 18.28 3.39 -0.23
C ASP A 33 18.22 3.43 1.32
N THR A 34 17.16 2.85 1.91
CA THR A 34 16.88 2.98 3.33
C THR A 34 17.65 1.94 4.18
N GLU A 35 18.77 2.37 4.77
CA GLU A 35 19.54 1.53 5.69
C GLU A 35 19.11 1.63 7.17
N ASN A 36 18.18 2.53 7.51
CA ASN A 36 17.84 2.84 8.90
C ASN A 36 16.85 1.82 9.52
N GLU A 37 17.24 1.22 10.64
CA GLU A 37 16.43 0.24 11.39
C GLU A 37 15.12 0.81 11.95
N VAL A 38 15.10 2.10 12.32
CA VAL A 38 13.90 2.80 12.77
C VAL A 38 12.88 2.89 11.64
N GLN A 39 13.33 3.20 10.42
CA GLN A 39 12.47 3.28 9.24
C GLN A 39 11.95 1.90 8.84
N ARG A 40 12.78 0.84 8.93
CA ARG A 40 12.32 -0.54 8.72
C ARG A 40 11.24 -0.94 9.72
N SER A 41 11.44 -0.64 11.01
CA SER A 41 10.46 -0.94 12.06
C SER A 41 9.15 -0.17 11.86
N ALA A 42 9.24 1.12 11.52
CA ALA A 42 8.06 1.94 11.21
C ALA A 42 7.30 1.42 9.98
N ALA A 43 8.01 1.02 8.93
CA ALA A 43 7.42 0.45 7.72
C ALA A 43 6.74 -0.90 7.99
N ARG A 44 7.34 -1.76 8.81
CA ARG A 44 6.74 -3.03 9.24
C ARG A 44 5.49 -2.82 10.07
N ASN A 45 5.51 -1.89 11.03
CA ASN A 45 4.32 -1.56 11.82
C ASN A 45 3.18 -1.06 10.94
N PHE A 46 3.49 -0.20 9.95
CA PHE A 46 2.50 0.25 8.98
C PHE A 46 1.95 -0.91 8.14
N ALA A 47 2.81 -1.76 7.58
CA ALA A 47 2.39 -2.94 6.82
C ALA A 47 1.55 -3.90 7.67
N SER A 48 1.84 -4.05 8.97
CA SER A 48 1.03 -4.83 9.90
C SER A 48 -0.37 -4.25 10.04
N SER A 49 -0.51 -2.94 10.23
CA SER A 49 -1.83 -2.31 10.26
C SER A 49 -2.59 -2.48 8.95
N VAL A 50 -1.91 -2.44 7.80
CA VAL A 50 -2.53 -2.67 6.49
C VAL A 50 -2.94 -4.14 6.29
N ARG A 51 -2.16 -5.09 6.84
CA ARG A 51 -2.51 -6.51 6.91
C ARG A 51 -3.73 -6.74 7.80
N ASP A 52 -3.80 -6.09 8.96
CA ASP A 52 -4.92 -6.21 9.89
C ASP A 52 -6.23 -5.68 9.28
N MET A 53 -6.14 -4.71 8.35
CA MET A 53 -7.26 -4.25 7.53
C MET A 53 -7.66 -5.23 6.41
N GLY A 54 -6.83 -6.24 6.13
CA GLY A 54 -7.05 -7.23 5.08
C GLY A 54 -6.60 -6.80 3.69
N TYR A 55 -5.87 -5.69 3.55
CA TYR A 55 -5.48 -5.15 2.24
C TYR A 55 -4.16 -5.70 1.71
N VAL A 56 -3.28 -6.18 2.58
CA VAL A 56 -2.04 -6.85 2.18
C VAL A 56 -1.81 -8.12 2.99
N GLU A 57 -0.96 -8.99 2.45
CA GLU A 57 -0.53 -10.22 3.08
C GLU A 57 0.95 -10.49 2.75
N PRO A 58 1.65 -11.37 3.48
CA PRO A 58 3.04 -11.73 3.16
C PRO A 58 3.15 -12.33 1.74
N ALA A 59 4.13 -11.87 0.95
CA ALA A 59 4.38 -12.38 -0.40
C ALA A 59 5.10 -13.74 -0.41
N GLY A 60 5.72 -14.13 0.72
CA GLY A 60 6.38 -15.41 0.94
C GLY A 60 6.97 -15.51 2.34
N GLY A 61 7.34 -16.73 2.77
CA GLY A 61 7.89 -17.01 4.10
C GLY A 61 6.87 -17.53 5.12
N THR A 62 7.34 -17.89 6.31
CA THR A 62 6.50 -18.27 7.45
C THR A 62 5.61 -17.08 7.81
N GLY A 63 4.30 -17.30 7.94
CA GLY A 63 3.20 -16.30 7.83
C GLY A 63 3.20 -15.02 8.68
N ASP A 64 4.29 -14.68 9.38
CA ASP A 64 4.48 -13.42 10.10
C ASP A 64 5.62 -12.55 9.57
N ASP A 65 6.39 -13.03 8.59
CA ASP A 65 7.51 -12.26 8.05
C ASP A 65 7.01 -11.23 7.01
N LEU A 66 6.72 -10.01 7.48
CA LEU A 66 6.36 -8.85 6.64
C LEU A 66 7.58 -8.23 5.92
N GLN A 67 8.60 -9.04 5.58
CA GLN A 67 9.72 -8.56 4.77
C GLN A 67 9.27 -8.22 3.36
N ARG A 68 8.34 -8.99 2.81
CA ARG A 68 7.74 -8.74 1.50
C ARG A 68 6.23 -8.91 1.56
N VAL A 69 5.52 -8.01 0.90
CA VAL A 69 4.06 -7.98 0.92
C VAL A 69 3.48 -8.02 -0.49
N ARG A 70 2.31 -8.63 -0.59
CA ARG A 70 1.44 -8.63 -1.77
C ARG A 70 0.10 -8.00 -1.42
N VAL A 71 -0.54 -7.35 -2.39
CA VAL A 71 -1.88 -6.79 -2.21
C VAL A 71 -2.93 -7.88 -2.38
N THR A 72 -3.85 -7.98 -1.43
CA THR A 72 -4.97 -8.95 -1.48
C THR A 72 -6.03 -8.51 -2.50
N ALA A 73 -7.00 -9.38 -2.79
CA ALA A 73 -8.15 -9.00 -3.61
C ALA A 73 -8.93 -7.81 -3.01
N GLN A 74 -9.13 -7.82 -1.68
CA GLN A 74 -9.80 -6.73 -0.95
C GLN A 74 -9.01 -5.42 -1.05
N GLY A 75 -7.69 -5.46 -0.92
CA GLY A 75 -6.85 -4.26 -1.08
C GLY A 75 -6.90 -3.67 -2.49
N ARG A 76 -7.00 -4.54 -3.52
CA ARG A 76 -7.16 -4.09 -4.92
C ARG A 76 -8.52 -3.48 -5.17
N GLU A 77 -9.58 -4.07 -4.63
CA GLU A 77 -10.94 -3.53 -4.74
C GLU A 77 -11.02 -2.14 -4.09
N TRP A 78 -10.53 -2.02 -2.85
CA TRP A 78 -10.48 -0.75 -2.14
C TRP A 78 -9.67 0.31 -2.90
N LEU A 79 -8.51 -0.07 -3.47
CA LEU A 79 -7.70 0.84 -4.28
C LEU A 79 -8.44 1.29 -5.55
N GLY A 80 -9.16 0.37 -6.21
CA GLY A 80 -9.98 0.70 -7.37
C GLY A 80 -11.13 1.65 -7.03
N GLU A 81 -11.80 1.44 -5.89
CA GLU A 81 -12.83 2.37 -5.39
C GLU A 81 -12.25 3.73 -5.04
N TYR A 82 -11.08 3.77 -4.42
CA TYR A 82 -10.37 5.01 -4.10
C TYR A 82 -10.01 5.77 -5.39
N ASP A 83 -9.41 5.10 -6.37
CA ASP A 83 -9.05 5.67 -7.68
C ASP A 83 -10.29 6.14 -8.44
N ALA A 84 -11.42 5.44 -8.32
CA ALA A 84 -12.70 5.81 -8.92
C ALA A 84 -13.41 6.97 -8.21
N ARG A 85 -13.00 7.35 -7.00
CA ARG A 85 -13.49 8.54 -6.29
C ARG A 85 -12.77 9.82 -6.72
N GLU A 86 -11.51 9.72 -7.15
CA GLU A 86 -10.70 10.84 -7.66
C GLU A 86 -11.03 11.41 -9.07
N PRO A 87 -11.83 10.78 -9.99
CA PRO A 87 -12.09 11.36 -11.32
C PRO A 87 -13.16 12.46 -11.33
N THR A 88 -13.83 12.76 -10.21
CA THR A 88 -14.99 13.68 -10.23
C THR A 88 -14.66 15.17 -10.11
N LEU A 89 -13.38 15.57 -10.10
CA LEU A 89 -13.01 17.00 -10.14
C LEU A 89 -12.98 17.63 -11.53
N HIS A 90 -13.30 16.89 -12.61
CA HIS A 90 -13.50 17.48 -13.94
C HIS A 90 -14.80 17.00 -14.62
N PRO A 91 -15.98 17.55 -14.28
CA PRO A 91 -17.09 17.55 -15.22
C PRO A 91 -16.82 18.66 -16.25
N ARG A 92 -16.13 18.38 -17.35
CA ARG A 92 -16.06 19.31 -18.49
C ARG A 92 -16.22 18.59 -19.83
N PHE A 93 -17.46 18.66 -20.29
CA PHE A 93 -17.97 18.58 -21.66
C PHE A 93 -18.20 17.18 -22.26
N SER A 94 -19.42 16.69 -22.02
CA SER A 94 -20.23 16.17 -23.12
C SER A 94 -20.59 17.34 -24.05
N SER A 95 -20.21 17.26 -25.32
CA SER A 95 -20.86 17.92 -26.45
C SER A 95 -20.62 17.07 -27.69
#